data_AF-A0A1I3ML27-F1
#
_entry.id   AF-A0A1I3ML27-F1
#
_cell.length_a   1.000
_cell.length_b   1.000
_cell.length_c   1.000
_cell.angle_alpha   90.00
_cell.angle_beta   90.00
_cell.angle_gamma   90.00
#
_symmetry.space_group_name_H-M   'P 1'
#
loop_
_entity.id
_entity.type
_entity.pdbx_description
1 polymer ?
#
loop_
_entity_poly.entity_id
_entity_poly.type
_entity_poly.pdbx_seq_one_letter_code
_entity_poly.pdbx_strand_id
1 'polypeptide(L)'
;MGVFPIKIDINMLAEHYAHTSFRVEQVFRYSRDPGMRCDGNTETFPGFVFPLRGKAEFVFNGTPYTLALGNVVHGGAHMQLDRHVLGDSRWEYLLVLYRICAPEPGGFCLPKSHFELVPGHSPRLTELLGLLWKVSREPGGISAFQTEMLFRCALEELFVCVRNQSNDGEQALLEQISRCVLKIRL
;
A
#
# COMPACT_ATOMS: atom_id res chain seq x y z
N MET A 1 -9.80 -19.20 12.87
CA MET A 1 -10.20 -19.12 11.45
C MET A 1 -9.14 -18.28 10.76
N GLY A 2 -8.38 -18.86 9.83
CA GLY A 2 -7.39 -18.10 9.06
C GLY A 2 -8.12 -17.13 8.14
N VAL A 3 -7.89 -15.84 8.30
CA VAL A 3 -8.36 -14.82 7.37
C VAL A 3 -7.38 -14.85 6.21
N PHE A 4 -7.81 -15.41 5.08
CA PHE A 4 -7.04 -15.30 3.84
C PHE A 4 -7.01 -13.83 3.41
N PRO A 5 -5.88 -13.33 2.87
CA PRO A 5 -5.81 -11.96 2.40
C PRO A 5 -6.91 -11.72 1.35
N ILE A 6 -7.72 -10.68 1.56
CA ILE A 6 -8.77 -10.28 0.63
C ILE A 6 -8.10 -9.95 -0.70
N LYS A 7 -8.39 -10.72 -1.75
CA LYS A 7 -7.99 -10.38 -3.11
C LYS A 7 -8.88 -9.22 -3.56
N ILE A 8 -8.35 -8.02 -3.49
CA ILE A 8 -9.06 -6.80 -3.86
C ILE A 8 -9.01 -6.61 -5.37
N ASP A 9 -10.17 -6.36 -5.98
CA ASP A 9 -10.26 -5.84 -7.34
C ASP A 9 -9.76 -4.39 -7.35
N ILE A 10 -8.70 -4.14 -8.12
CA ILE A 10 -8.03 -2.84 -8.14
C ILE A 10 -8.93 -1.72 -8.69
N ASN A 11 -9.83 -2.02 -9.63
CA ASN A 11 -10.76 -1.03 -10.17
C ASN A 11 -11.83 -0.69 -9.13
N MET A 12 -12.36 -1.68 -8.41
CA MET A 12 -13.29 -1.43 -7.30
C MET A 12 -12.64 -0.58 -6.20
N LEU A 13 -11.37 -0.86 -5.86
CA LEU A 13 -10.64 -0.05 -4.88
C LEU A 13 -10.43 1.39 -5.37
N ALA A 14 -10.01 1.56 -6.62
CA ALA A 14 -9.83 2.88 -7.21
C ALA A 14 -11.15 3.67 -7.25
N GLU A 15 -12.26 3.02 -7.61
CA GLU A 15 -13.60 3.61 -7.58
C GLU A 15 -14.02 4.00 -6.16
N HIS A 16 -13.73 3.16 -5.16
CA HIS A 16 -13.98 3.47 -3.75
C HIS A 16 -13.25 4.74 -3.33
N TYR A 17 -11.95 4.87 -3.65
CA TYR A 17 -11.18 6.08 -3.36
C TYR A 17 -11.62 7.31 -4.16
N ALA A 18 -12.13 7.13 -5.38
CA ALA A 18 -12.67 8.22 -6.20
C ALA A 18 -13.93 8.84 -5.56
N HIS A 19 -14.75 8.02 -4.92
CA HIS A 19 -15.99 8.46 -4.26
C HIS A 19 -15.85 8.74 -2.77
N THR A 20 -14.69 8.41 -2.17
CA THR A 20 -14.45 8.62 -0.75
C THR A 20 -13.85 10.00 -0.50
N SER A 21 -14.53 10.80 0.32
CA SER A 21 -13.96 12.03 0.88
C SER A 21 -13.01 11.67 2.02
N PHE A 22 -11.73 11.96 1.85
CA PHE A 22 -10.70 11.75 2.86
C PHE A 22 -9.73 12.92 2.94
N ARG A 23 -9.03 13.03 4.07
CA ARG A 23 -7.96 14.00 4.33
C ARG A 23 -6.73 13.28 4.87
N VAL A 24 -5.54 13.67 4.40
CA VAL A 24 -4.28 13.21 5.00
C VAL A 24 -4.11 13.89 6.36
N GLU A 25 -3.94 13.09 7.41
CA GLU A 25 -3.74 13.58 8.77
C GLU A 25 -2.25 13.66 9.09
N GLN A 26 -1.50 12.60 8.77
CA GLN A 26 -0.09 12.52 9.11
C GLN A 26 0.69 11.75 8.05
N VAL A 27 1.92 12.20 7.81
CA VAL A 27 2.91 11.48 7.03
C VAL A 27 4.13 11.31 7.92
N PHE A 28 4.56 10.06 8.12
CA PHE A 28 5.73 9.74 8.92
C PHE A 28 6.74 8.98 8.09
N ARG A 29 8.03 9.23 8.34
CA ARG A 29 9.11 8.38 7.85
C ARG A 29 9.79 7.71 9.03
N TYR A 30 9.85 6.39 8.99
CA TYR A 30 10.45 5.57 10.03
C TYR A 30 11.72 4.88 9.53
N SER A 31 12.66 4.66 10.45
CA SER A 31 13.83 3.81 10.26
C SER A 31 13.94 2.90 11.48
N ARG A 32 14.09 1.59 11.26
CA ARG A 32 14.14 0.55 12.29
C ARG A 32 15.35 -0.35 12.05
N ASP A 33 16.03 -0.70 13.14
CA ASP A 33 17.21 -1.55 13.08
C ASP A 33 16.87 -3.03 12.80
N PRO A 34 17.80 -3.78 12.19
CA PRO A 34 17.66 -5.22 11.95
C PRO A 34 17.22 -6.00 13.20
N GLY A 35 16.32 -6.96 13.03
CA GLY A 35 15.85 -7.84 14.10
C GLY A 35 14.92 -7.19 15.14
N MET A 36 14.64 -5.89 15.04
CA MET A 36 13.71 -5.22 15.94
C MET A 36 12.31 -5.84 15.86
N ARG A 37 11.70 -6.06 17.03
CA ARG A 37 10.32 -6.54 17.18
C ARG A 37 9.51 -5.56 18.02
N CYS A 38 8.25 -5.38 17.66
CA CYS A 38 7.33 -4.52 18.41
C CYS A 38 5.90 -4.97 18.14
N ASP A 39 5.17 -5.25 19.21
CA ASP A 39 3.73 -5.48 19.23
C ASP A 39 2.98 -4.17 19.52
N GLY A 40 1.66 -4.20 19.39
CA GLY A 40 0.79 -3.08 19.69
C GLY A 40 -0.39 -3.02 18.75
N ASN A 41 -0.88 -1.80 18.50
CA ASN A 41 -1.99 -1.57 17.59
C ASN A 41 -1.58 -0.61 16.46
N THR A 42 -2.35 -0.60 15.38
CA THR A 42 -2.34 0.50 14.42
C THR A 42 -2.91 1.77 15.03
N GLU A 43 -2.64 2.88 14.36
CA GLU A 43 -3.04 4.22 14.77
C GLU A 43 -4.56 4.42 14.73
N THR A 44 -5.02 5.60 15.18
CA THR A 44 -6.44 5.99 15.18
C THR A 44 -7.02 6.15 13.75
N PHE A 45 -6.16 6.34 12.77
CA PHE A 45 -6.52 6.49 11.37
C PHE A 45 -6.02 5.30 10.54
N PRO A 46 -6.76 4.86 9.51
CA PRO A 46 -6.20 3.93 8.53
C PRO A 46 -5.02 4.56 7.80
N GLY A 47 -4.18 3.73 7.20
CA GLY A 47 -3.04 4.22 6.45
C GLY A 47 -2.37 3.21 5.55
N PHE A 48 -1.47 3.74 4.72
CA PHE A 48 -0.61 2.96 3.86
C PHE A 48 0.83 2.99 4.37
N VAL A 49 1.45 1.82 4.34
CA VAL A 49 2.88 1.60 4.59
C VAL A 49 3.56 1.41 3.24
N PHE A 50 4.41 2.36 2.87
CA PHE A 50 5.23 2.33 1.66
C PHE A 50 6.68 1.99 2.02
N PRO A 51 7.15 0.77 1.73
CA PRO A 51 8.54 0.38 1.87
C PRO A 51 9.48 1.29 1.07
N LEU A 52 10.57 1.74 1.69
CA LEU A 52 11.61 2.54 1.05
C LEU A 52 12.94 1.79 0.97
N ARG A 53 13.22 0.93 1.96
CA ARG A 53 14.46 0.12 2.02
C ARG A 53 14.32 -1.03 3.00
N GLY A 54 14.97 -2.16 2.69
CA GLY A 54 15.03 -3.31 3.58
C GLY A 54 13.78 -4.19 3.49
N LYS A 55 13.51 -4.95 4.55
CA LYS A 55 12.36 -5.86 4.63
C LYS A 55 11.81 -5.94 6.06
N ALA A 56 10.51 -6.09 6.21
CA ALA A 56 9.86 -6.36 7.50
C ALA A 56 8.64 -7.27 7.34
N GLU A 57 8.19 -7.87 8.42
CA GLU A 57 6.90 -8.55 8.51
C GLU A 57 5.96 -7.76 9.42
N PHE A 58 4.76 -7.48 8.94
CA PHE A 58 3.69 -6.87 9.72
C PHE A 58 2.53 -7.88 9.79
N VAL A 59 2.02 -8.14 10.99
CA VAL A 59 0.94 -9.10 11.23
C VAL A 59 -0.29 -8.33 11.73
N PHE A 60 -1.24 -8.06 10.84
CA PHE A 60 -2.47 -7.35 11.17
C PHE A 60 -3.55 -8.34 11.60
N ASN A 61 -4.02 -8.27 12.83
CA ASN A 61 -5.04 -9.18 13.39
C ASN A 61 -4.73 -10.66 13.10
N GLY A 62 -3.45 -11.07 13.22
CA GLY A 62 -2.99 -12.43 12.93
C GLY A 62 -2.74 -12.75 11.45
N THR A 63 -2.95 -11.80 10.53
CA THR A 63 -2.67 -11.98 9.09
C THR A 63 -1.30 -11.39 8.74
N PRO A 64 -0.31 -12.21 8.36
CA PRO A 64 1.04 -11.75 8.07
C PRO A 64 1.16 -11.15 6.66
N TYR A 65 1.94 -10.07 6.56
CA TYR A 65 2.38 -9.46 5.32
C TYR A 65 3.88 -9.25 5.37
N THR A 66 4.57 -9.59 4.29
CA THR A 66 6.02 -9.38 4.17
C THR A 66 6.28 -8.14 3.32
N LEU A 67 6.69 -7.04 3.93
CA LEU A 67 6.91 -5.76 3.28
C LEU A 67 8.35 -5.61 2.80
N ALA A 68 8.52 -5.21 1.54
CA ALA A 68 9.79 -4.90 0.90
C ALA A 68 9.56 -3.91 -0.26
N LEU A 69 10.63 -3.43 -0.90
CA LEU A 69 10.46 -2.69 -2.15
C LEU A 69 9.65 -3.52 -3.16
N GLY A 70 8.58 -2.95 -3.69
CA GLY A 70 7.71 -3.60 -4.68
C GLY A 70 6.32 -3.98 -4.18
N ASN A 71 6.05 -3.89 -2.87
CA ASN A 71 4.70 -3.99 -2.32
C ASN A 71 4.37 -2.81 -1.41
N VAL A 72 3.07 -2.63 -1.17
CA VAL A 72 2.49 -1.61 -0.30
C VAL A 72 1.40 -2.28 0.51
N VAL A 73 1.35 -2.02 1.81
CA VAL A 73 0.30 -2.57 2.68
C VAL A 73 -0.58 -1.44 3.20
N HIS A 74 -1.88 -1.65 3.14
CA HIS A 74 -2.88 -0.85 3.82
C HIS A 74 -3.25 -1.54 5.14
N GLY A 75 -3.37 -0.75 6.21
CA GLY A 75 -3.90 -1.19 7.49
C GLY A 75 -4.98 -0.24 7.99
N GLY A 76 -6.04 -0.82 8.54
CA GLY A 76 -7.14 -0.08 9.17
C GLY A 76 -6.77 0.48 10.54
N ALA A 77 -7.71 1.19 11.15
CA ALA A 77 -7.53 1.83 12.45
C ALA A 77 -7.67 0.83 13.61
N HIS A 78 -6.91 1.03 14.68
CA HIS A 78 -6.97 0.26 15.93
C HIS A 78 -6.89 -1.28 15.78
N MET A 79 -6.21 -1.78 14.75
CA MET A 79 -5.97 -3.20 14.55
C MET A 79 -4.81 -3.68 15.39
N GLN A 80 -4.86 -4.90 15.89
CA GLN A 80 -3.69 -5.54 16.48
C GLN A 80 -2.60 -5.65 15.41
N LEU A 81 -1.38 -5.25 15.75
CA LEU A 81 -0.25 -5.20 14.83
C LEU A 81 1.05 -5.61 15.50
N ASP A 82 1.56 -6.78 15.09
CA ASP A 82 2.92 -7.21 15.40
C ASP A 82 3.86 -6.86 14.24
N ARG A 83 5.06 -6.37 14.56
CA ARG A 83 6.07 -5.96 13.57
C ARG A 83 7.40 -6.61 13.87
N HIS A 84 8.08 -7.05 12.81
CA HIS A 84 9.39 -7.67 12.89
C HIS A 84 10.26 -7.24 11.70
N VAL A 85 11.39 -6.60 11.95
CA VAL A 85 12.36 -6.27 10.89
C VAL A 85 13.08 -7.53 10.45
N LEU A 86 13.09 -7.81 9.14
CA LEU A 86 13.66 -9.01 8.53
C LEU A 86 15.02 -8.71 7.88
N GLY A 87 15.94 -9.67 7.99
CA GLY A 87 17.29 -9.59 7.40
C GLY A 87 18.22 -8.64 8.15
N ASP A 88 19.37 -8.34 7.55
CA ASP A 88 20.48 -7.62 8.19
C ASP A 88 20.54 -6.13 7.84
N SER A 89 19.61 -5.64 7.03
CA SER A 89 19.55 -4.24 6.60
C SER A 89 18.51 -3.45 7.40
N ARG A 90 18.76 -2.15 7.63
CA ARG A 90 17.74 -1.27 8.22
C ARG A 90 16.46 -1.27 7.38
N TRP A 91 15.33 -1.30 8.06
CA TRP A 91 14.01 -1.13 7.48
C TRP A 91 13.62 0.35 7.47
N GLU A 92 13.32 0.89 6.30
CA GLU A 92 12.78 2.25 6.15
C GLU A 92 11.46 2.21 5.40
N TYR A 93 10.49 2.98 5.89
CA TYR A 93 9.18 3.10 5.27
C TYR A 93 8.56 4.47 5.49
N LEU A 94 7.67 4.86 4.58
CA LEU A 94 6.76 5.97 4.75
C LEU A 94 5.40 5.43 5.23
N LEU A 95 4.84 6.02 6.27
CA LEU A 95 3.47 5.77 6.73
C LEU A 95 2.63 7.00 6.42
N VAL A 96 1.55 6.82 5.65
CA VAL A 96 0.57 7.88 5.36
C VAL A 96 -0.74 7.52 6.03
N LEU A 97 -1.13 8.31 7.02
CA LEU A 97 -2.38 8.17 7.77
C LEU A 97 -3.41 9.17 7.26
N TYR A 98 -4.64 8.71 7.05
CA TYR A 98 -5.71 9.55 6.52
C TYR A 98 -7.02 9.27 7.24
N ARG A 99 -7.83 10.31 7.40
CA ARG A 99 -9.19 10.19 7.93
C ARG A 99 -10.20 10.11 6.80
N ILE A 100 -11.29 9.41 7.06
CA ILE A 100 -12.48 9.46 6.24
C ILE A 100 -13.37 10.63 6.74
N CYS A 101 -13.74 11.54 5.83
CA CYS A 101 -14.45 12.78 6.16
C CYS A 101 -15.97 12.69 5.97
N ALA A 102 -16.44 11.73 5.19
CA ALA A 102 -17.85 11.45 4.95
C ALA A 102 -18.06 9.92 4.95
N PRO A 103 -19.27 9.41 5.22
CA PRO A 103 -19.54 7.98 5.15
C PRO A 103 -19.03 7.37 3.83
N GLU A 104 -18.31 6.27 3.95
CA GLU A 104 -17.81 5.54 2.78
C GLU A 104 -18.97 4.97 1.95
N PRO A 105 -18.78 4.77 0.64
CA PRO A 105 -19.66 3.92 -0.16
C PRO A 105 -19.87 2.55 0.50
N GLY A 106 -21.08 2.00 0.39
CA GLY A 106 -21.40 0.70 0.97
C GLY A 106 -20.56 -0.45 0.38
N GLY A 107 -20.31 -1.50 1.17
CA GLY A 107 -19.64 -2.72 0.71
C GLY A 107 -18.14 -2.80 0.99
N PHE A 108 -17.49 -1.69 1.34
CA PHE A 108 -16.09 -1.68 1.76
C PHE A 108 -15.85 -0.63 2.85
N CYS A 109 -15.01 -0.96 3.84
CA CYS A 109 -14.74 -0.05 4.97
C CYS A 109 -13.23 0.01 5.22
N LEU A 110 -12.59 1.09 4.77
CA LEU A 110 -11.15 1.29 4.86
C LEU A 110 -10.64 1.26 6.31
N PRO A 111 -11.27 1.91 7.30
CA PRO A 111 -10.83 1.81 8.69
C PRO A 111 -10.85 0.38 9.28
N LYS A 112 -11.54 -0.56 8.64
CA LYS A 112 -11.69 -1.95 9.12
C LYS A 112 -11.01 -2.99 8.22
N SER A 113 -10.33 -2.57 7.16
CA SER A 113 -9.67 -3.48 6.22
C SER A 113 -8.15 -3.40 6.31
N HIS A 114 -7.49 -4.50 5.95
CA HIS A 114 -6.06 -4.55 5.69
C HIS A 114 -5.84 -5.37 4.42
N PHE A 115 -4.93 -4.94 3.57
CA PHE A 115 -4.66 -5.57 2.28
C PHE A 115 -3.27 -5.20 1.75
N GLU A 116 -2.80 -6.00 0.81
CA GLU A 116 -1.53 -5.78 0.12
C GLU A 116 -1.78 -5.45 -1.35
N LEU A 117 -0.98 -4.53 -1.87
CA LEU A 117 -0.90 -4.18 -3.27
C LEU A 117 0.54 -4.39 -3.74
N VAL A 118 0.72 -4.99 -4.92
CA VAL A 118 2.03 -5.29 -5.49
C VAL A 118 2.23 -4.47 -6.77
N PRO A 119 2.58 -3.17 -6.68
CA PRO A 119 2.87 -2.34 -7.85
C PRO A 119 4.22 -2.63 -8.49
N GLY A 120 5.09 -3.43 -7.84
CA GLY A 120 6.47 -3.63 -8.26
C GLY A 120 7.26 -2.33 -8.21
N HIS A 121 8.24 -2.19 -9.10
CA HIS A 121 9.09 -1.00 -9.11
C HIS A 121 8.48 0.12 -9.96
N SER A 122 8.14 1.25 -9.33
CA SER A 122 7.76 2.50 -10.01
C SER A 122 8.66 3.65 -9.54
N PRO A 123 9.55 4.17 -10.41
CA PRO A 123 10.31 5.39 -10.13
C PRO A 123 9.40 6.60 -9.85
N ARG A 124 8.29 6.72 -10.60
CA ARG A 124 7.30 7.80 -10.41
C ARG A 124 6.67 7.74 -9.02
N LEU A 125 6.27 6.55 -8.56
CA LEU A 125 5.73 6.39 -7.20
C LEU A 125 6.78 6.80 -6.16
N THR A 126 8.04 6.40 -6.36
CA THR A 126 9.16 6.75 -5.46
C THR A 126 9.36 8.26 -5.37
N GLU A 127 9.31 8.97 -6.51
CA GLU A 127 9.41 10.43 -6.56
C GLU A 127 8.23 11.12 -5.86
N LEU A 128 7.00 10.66 -6.11
CA LEU A 128 5.79 11.18 -5.47
C LEU A 128 5.85 11.04 -3.95
N LEU A 129 6.32 9.88 -3.45
CA LEU A 129 6.49 9.65 -2.01
C LEU A 129 7.56 10.56 -1.40
N GLY A 130 8.65 10.81 -2.12
CA GLY A 130 9.69 11.76 -1.71
C GLY A 130 9.16 13.20 -1.59
N LEU A 131 8.38 13.65 -2.58
CA LEU A 131 7.72 14.96 -2.57
C LEU A 131 6.67 15.05 -1.46
N LEU A 132 5.86 14.01 -1.29
CA LEU A 132 4.84 13.92 -0.24
C LEU A 132 5.47 14.09 1.16
N TRP A 133 6.55 13.36 1.43
CA TRP A 133 7.28 13.50 2.70
C TRP A 133 7.86 14.91 2.89
N LYS A 134 8.40 15.52 1.84
CA LYS A 134 8.97 16.86 1.92
C LYS A 134 7.89 17.91 2.23
N VAL A 135 6.81 17.92 1.46
CA VAL A 135 5.74 18.93 1.55
C VAL A 135 4.91 18.80 2.81
N SER A 136 4.62 17.58 3.27
CA SER A 136 3.83 17.33 4.49
C SER A 136 4.46 17.87 5.77
N ARG A 137 5.75 18.21 5.75
CA ARG A 137 6.47 18.80 6.89
C ARG A 137 6.41 20.33 6.91
N GLU A 138 5.95 20.95 5.84
CA GLU A 138 5.82 22.40 5.77
C GLU A 138 4.48 22.84 6.37
N PRO A 139 4.45 23.86 7.24
CA PRO A 139 3.22 24.37 7.80
C PRO A 139 2.40 25.16 6.75
N GLY A 140 1.09 25.26 6.98
CA GLY A 140 0.20 26.15 6.23
C GLY A 140 -0.77 25.45 5.26
N GLY A 141 -1.81 26.19 4.85
CA GLY A 141 -2.91 25.64 4.06
C GLY A 141 -2.51 25.17 2.65
N ILE A 142 -1.54 25.85 2.01
CA ILE A 142 -1.03 25.45 0.69
C ILE A 142 -0.32 24.10 0.78
N SER A 143 0.57 23.93 1.76
CA SER A 143 1.29 22.66 1.99
C SER A 143 0.32 21.53 2.34
N ALA A 144 -0.72 21.80 3.13
CA ALA A 144 -1.78 20.83 3.43
C ALA A 144 -2.52 20.39 2.15
N PHE A 145 -2.92 21.34 1.31
CA PHE A 145 -3.59 21.04 0.03
C PHE A 145 -2.68 20.26 -0.93
N GLN A 146 -1.42 20.66 -1.05
CA GLN A 146 -0.43 19.95 -1.85
C GLN A 146 -0.16 18.53 -1.34
N THR A 147 -0.14 18.33 -0.01
CA THR A 147 -0.02 17.00 0.61
C THR A 147 -1.17 16.09 0.20
N GLU A 148 -2.41 16.57 0.25
CA GLU A 148 -3.57 15.80 -0.21
C GLU A 148 -3.48 15.46 -1.71
N MET A 149 -3.10 16.43 -2.55
CA MET A 149 -2.93 16.21 -3.99
C MET A 149 -1.83 15.20 -4.30
N LEU A 150 -0.67 15.30 -3.65
CA LEU A 150 0.45 14.38 -3.84
C LEU A 150 0.07 12.95 -3.41
N PHE A 151 -0.67 12.81 -2.32
CA PHE A 151 -1.13 11.49 -1.89
C PHE A 151 -2.14 10.89 -2.88
N ARG A 152 -3.05 11.71 -3.45
CA ARG A 152 -3.95 11.26 -4.53
C ARG A 152 -3.18 10.81 -5.78
N CYS A 153 -2.15 11.55 -6.19
CA CYS A 153 -1.28 11.13 -7.30
C CYS A 153 -0.51 9.85 -6.99
N ALA A 154 -0.05 9.66 -5.74
CA ALA A 154 0.61 8.42 -5.33
C ALA A 154 -0.33 7.21 -5.36
N LEU A 155 -1.59 7.38 -4.92
CA LEU A 155 -2.62 6.34 -5.03
C LEU A 155 -2.97 6.02 -6.48
N GLU A 156 -3.11 7.04 -7.34
CA GLU A 156 -3.33 6.84 -8.78
C GLU A 156 -2.21 5.99 -9.39
N GLU A 157 -0.95 6.38 -9.19
CA GLU A 157 0.20 5.64 -9.71
C GLU A 157 0.23 4.20 -9.17
N LEU A 158 0.02 4.02 -7.87
CA LEU A 158 -0.08 2.71 -7.23
C LEU A 158 -1.13 1.82 -7.92
N PHE A 159 -2.35 2.33 -8.14
CA PHE A 159 -3.43 1.58 -8.75
C PHE A 159 -3.14 1.24 -10.22
N VAL A 160 -2.58 2.18 -10.98
CA VAL A 160 -2.18 1.95 -12.37
C VAL A 160 -1.10 0.87 -12.46
N CYS A 161 -0.08 0.91 -11.60
CA CYS A 161 0.98 -0.10 -11.58
C CYS A 161 0.42 -1.50 -11.28
N VAL A 162 -0.42 -1.64 -10.26
CA VAL A 162 -1.03 -2.92 -9.88
C VAL A 162 -1.89 -3.49 -11.02
N ARG A 163 -2.68 -2.64 -11.68
CA ARG A 163 -3.49 -3.03 -12.84
C ARG A 163 -2.62 -3.52 -13.98
N ASN A 164 -1.56 -2.79 -14.32
CA ASN A 164 -0.69 -3.15 -15.44
C ASN A 164 0.02 -4.49 -15.21
N GLN A 165 0.48 -4.77 -13.98
CA GLN A 165 1.06 -6.09 -13.66
C GLN A 165 0.08 -7.24 -13.81
N SER A 166 -1.20 -7.01 -13.49
CA SER A 166 -2.23 -8.02 -13.64
C SER A 166 -2.46 -8.35 -15.12
N ASN A 167 -2.51 -7.31 -15.97
CA ASN A 167 -2.65 -7.45 -17.41
C ASN A 167 -1.43 -8.10 -18.07
N ASP A 168 -0.21 -7.73 -17.66
CA ASP A 168 1.03 -8.33 -18.18
C ASP A 168 1.11 -9.82 -17.83
N GLY A 169 0.67 -10.20 -16.63
CA GLY A 169 0.57 -11.61 -16.22
C GLY A 169 -0.44 -12.42 -17.06
N GLU A 170 -1.59 -11.83 -17.37
CA GLU A 170 -2.59 -12.45 -18.25
C GLU A 170 -2.08 -12.59 -19.69
N GLN A 171 -1.41 -11.55 -20.23
CA GLN A 171 -0.80 -11.61 -21.55
C GLN A 171 0.32 -12.65 -21.63
N ALA A 172 1.20 -12.70 -20.63
CA ALA A 172 2.26 -13.71 -20.54
C ALA A 172 1.70 -15.14 -20.46
N LEU A 173 0.61 -15.35 -19.72
CA LEU A 173 -0.08 -16.64 -19.64
C LEU A 173 -0.70 -17.03 -21.00
N LEU A 174 -1.34 -16.08 -21.69
CA LEU A 174 -1.90 -16.30 -23.04
C LEU A 174 -0.81 -16.64 -24.07
N GLU A 175 0.34 -15.97 -24.01
CA GLU A 175 1.51 -16.30 -24.83
C GLU A 175 2.07 -17.69 -24.51
N GLN A 176 2.14 -18.06 -23.24
CA GLN A 176 2.62 -19.37 -22.81
C GLN A 176 1.68 -20.50 -23.27
N ILE A 177 0.36 -20.30 -23.15
CA ILE A 177 -0.65 -21.24 -23.67
C ILE A 177 -0.54 -21.35 -25.19
N SER A 178 -0.40 -20.23 -25.90
CA SER A 178 -0.21 -20.23 -27.36
C SER A 178 1.06 -21.00 -27.77
N ARG A 179 2.13 -20.87 -27.00
CA ARG A 179 3.41 -21.59 -27.21
C ARG A 179 3.30 -23.09 -26.91
N CYS A 180 2.48 -23.48 -25.94
CA CYS A 180 2.18 -24.89 -25.64
C CYS A 180 1.30 -25.54 -26.71
N VAL A 181 0.28 -24.84 -27.23
CA VAL A 181 -0.61 -25.36 -28.28
C VAL A 181 0.12 -25.56 -29.61
N LEU A 182 1.09 -24.68 -29.94
CA LEU A 182 1.93 -24.83 -31.13
C LEU A 182 2.94 -25.99 -31.04
N LYS A 183 3.33 -26.42 -29.84
CA LYS A 183 4.26 -27.55 -29.63
C LYS A 183 3.59 -28.94 -29.65
N ILE A 184 2.25 -29.02 -29.66
CA ILE A 184 1.50 -30.29 -29.72
C ILE A 184 1.13 -30.67 -31.18
N ARG A 185 1.55 -29.85 -32.16
CA ARG A 185 1.28 -30.08 -33.60
C ARG A 185 2.51 -30.40 -34.46
N LEU A 186 3.60 -30.90 -33.86
CA LEU A 186 4.72 -31.52 -34.59
C LEU A 186 5.03 -32.90 -34.00
#